data_AF-A0A3C0AEC7-F1
#
_entry.id   AF-A0A3C0AEC7-F1
#
_cell.length_a   1.000
_cell.length_b   1.000
_cell.length_c   1.000
_cell.angle_alpha   90.00
_cell.angle_beta   90.00
_cell.angle_gamma   90.00
#
_symmetry.space_group_name_H-M   'P 1'
#
loop_
_entity.id
_entity.type
_entity.pdbx_description
1 polymer ?
#
loop_
_entity_poly.entity_id
_entity_poly.type
_entity_poly.pdbx_seq_one_letter_code
_entity_poly.pdbx_strand_id
1 'polypeptide(L)'
;MNNLSSKHRKLAYVIAIIILLIPVIWLGMPSTGEEGSGGQLAQLRVKHELGESTLGDVDPSSASMNFVLLGLRGIATNLLWIDANEYQKKKDWAKLRSTVDSIILLQPHYMKVWDFQGWNLAYNVSAEWDAVEDRYFWVKEGIKFLNEGVTRNERYPELDWKVGNLHGQKVGRSDEWRQFRRFYKVDPDTERYEGGPDPEINPDRLDNYQVAKEHFLIANDKELKHKQHLQMRMLFRGSPWHAQFDYANAMQREGTFGKQRTDAWKRGFDEWTEIYGREEFITPKGPIVLEWTDADIKALAARDESITEEDVRHWTNRYQDTSNYRFWRTRALSESEETTIKAHKDIYDGEQLFRSGKFDEAKAKLEEGMALYATVLNKYPSLLSEDLAIEEGLQAVILWRYIHDLKGLQVPASFPLKPLWNKEQGRVPELENDLRRRYGIQ
;
A
#
# COMPACT_ATOMS: atom_id res chain seq x y z
N MET A 1 62.65 36.51 -19.79
CA MET A 1 62.82 36.25 -18.34
C MET A 1 62.00 37.28 -17.58
N ASN A 2 61.11 36.83 -16.70
CA ASN A 2 60.06 37.66 -16.09
C ASN A 2 60.65 38.55 -14.99
N ASN A 3 60.77 39.87 -15.22
CA ASN A 3 61.40 40.86 -14.31
C ASN A 3 60.53 41.23 -13.09
N LEU A 4 59.59 40.38 -12.68
CA LEU A 4 58.73 40.63 -11.53
C LEU A 4 59.43 40.16 -10.25
N SER A 5 59.62 41.07 -9.28
CA SER A 5 60.15 40.69 -7.96
C SER A 5 59.22 39.68 -7.25
N SER A 6 59.75 38.93 -6.28
CA SER A 6 58.97 37.94 -5.50
C SER A 6 57.68 38.55 -4.90
N LYS A 7 57.71 39.83 -4.49
CA LYS A 7 56.53 40.55 -3.98
C LYS A 7 55.46 40.75 -5.07
N HIS A 8 55.87 41.10 -6.29
CA HIS A 8 54.94 41.31 -7.41
C HIS A 8 54.28 40.00 -7.85
N ARG A 9 55.00 38.87 -7.83
CA ARG A 9 54.42 37.55 -8.12
C ARG A 9 53.41 37.12 -7.06
N LYS A 10 53.74 37.30 -5.77
CA LYS A 10 52.80 37.04 -4.67
C LYS A 10 51.55 37.90 -4.78
N LEU A 11 51.70 39.19 -5.10
CA LEU A 11 50.57 40.10 -5.31
C LEU A 11 49.72 39.66 -6.50
N ALA A 12 50.34 39.27 -7.62
CA ALA A 12 49.62 38.76 -8.79
C ALA A 12 48.86 37.45 -8.47
N TYR A 13 49.46 36.53 -7.69
CA TYR A 13 48.76 35.32 -7.23
C TYR A 13 47.59 35.64 -6.31
N VAL A 14 47.75 36.58 -5.37
CA VAL A 14 46.64 37.00 -4.50
C VAL A 14 45.50 37.63 -5.31
N ILE A 15 45.82 38.51 -6.27
CA ILE A 15 44.81 39.11 -7.16
C ILE A 15 44.12 38.03 -8.00
N ALA A 16 44.88 37.09 -8.57
CA ALA A 16 44.31 35.98 -9.33
C ALA A 16 43.42 35.08 -8.47
N ILE A 17 43.81 34.78 -7.23
CA ILE A 17 43.00 34.04 -6.26
C ILE A 17 41.70 34.80 -5.96
N ILE A 18 41.77 36.10 -5.69
CA ILE A 18 40.58 36.93 -5.44
C ILE A 18 39.63 36.91 -6.65
N ILE A 19 40.18 37.08 -7.86
CA ILE A 19 39.39 37.03 -9.10
C ILE A 19 38.72 35.67 -9.28
N LEU A 20 39.41 34.57 -8.96
CA LEU A 20 38.86 33.21 -9.03
C LEU A 20 37.83 32.94 -7.91
N LEU A 21 37.97 33.57 -6.75
CA LEU A 21 37.03 33.42 -5.63
C LEU A 21 35.68 34.09 -5.92
N ILE A 22 35.65 35.19 -6.68
CA ILE A 22 34.40 35.90 -7.01
C ILE A 22 33.35 34.98 -7.66
N PRO A 23 33.62 34.26 -8.77
CA PRO A 23 32.64 33.35 -9.37
C PRO A 23 32.36 32.14 -8.48
N VAL A 24 33.34 31.64 -7.70
CA VAL A 24 33.14 30.51 -6.78
C VAL A 24 32.16 30.87 -5.67
N ILE A 25 32.30 32.05 -5.07
CA ILE A 25 31.41 32.56 -4.02
C ILE A 25 30.04 32.90 -4.61
N TRP A 26 29.99 33.57 -5.75
CA TRP A 26 28.75 33.97 -6.40
C TRP A 26 27.90 32.79 -6.91
N LEU A 27 28.55 31.74 -7.43
CA LEU A 27 27.84 30.52 -7.85
C LEU A 27 27.58 29.57 -6.68
N GLY A 28 28.55 29.41 -5.79
CA GLY A 28 28.64 28.30 -4.83
C GLY A 28 28.36 28.64 -3.37
N MET A 29 28.02 29.88 -3.01
CA MET A 29 27.60 30.19 -1.64
C MET A 29 26.40 29.32 -1.25
N PRO A 30 26.42 28.64 -0.09
CA PRO A 30 25.29 27.87 0.39
C PRO A 30 24.11 28.79 0.73
N SER A 31 22.89 28.25 0.60
CA SER A 31 21.66 28.93 1.05
C SER A 31 21.60 28.95 2.57
N THR A 32 21.09 30.04 3.15
CA THR A 32 20.83 30.16 4.60
C THR A 32 19.42 29.69 4.96
N GLY A 33 18.66 29.14 4.01
CA GLY A 33 17.29 28.67 4.20
C GLY A 33 16.22 29.72 3.92
N GLU A 34 16.60 30.98 3.66
CA GLU A 34 15.67 32.03 3.24
C GLU A 34 15.55 32.08 1.70
N GLU A 35 14.37 32.43 1.21
CA GLU A 35 14.08 32.53 -0.22
C GLU A 35 14.98 33.60 -0.87
N GLY A 36 15.79 33.19 -1.87
CA GLY A 36 16.78 34.06 -2.51
C GLY A 36 18.14 34.14 -1.81
N SER A 37 18.36 33.40 -0.72
CA SER A 37 19.69 33.32 -0.07
C SER A 37 20.65 32.35 -0.78
N GLY A 38 21.96 32.59 -0.63
CA GLY A 38 23.02 31.81 -1.27
C GLY A 38 23.38 32.24 -2.70
N GLY A 39 24.32 31.53 -3.30
CA GLY A 39 24.75 31.73 -4.69
C GLY A 39 23.73 31.20 -5.71
N GLN A 40 23.96 31.46 -7.01
CA GLN A 40 23.02 31.07 -8.06
C GLN A 40 22.70 29.57 -8.08
N LEU A 41 23.66 28.70 -7.76
CA LEU A 41 23.43 27.25 -7.74
C LEU A 41 22.53 26.84 -6.57
N ALA A 42 22.66 27.49 -5.41
CA ALA A 42 21.79 27.23 -4.26
C ALA A 42 20.35 27.68 -4.56
N GLN A 43 20.18 28.86 -5.15
CA GLN A 43 18.88 29.36 -5.58
C GLN A 43 18.23 28.48 -6.65
N LEU A 44 19.00 27.99 -7.63
CA LEU A 44 18.51 27.03 -8.63
C LEU A 44 18.15 25.69 -8.00
N ARG A 45 18.89 25.22 -6.99
CA ARG A 45 18.52 24.02 -6.23
C ARG A 45 17.20 24.19 -5.49
N VAL A 46 16.98 25.32 -4.81
CA VAL A 46 15.69 25.60 -4.15
C VAL A 46 14.57 25.69 -5.18
N LYS A 47 14.74 26.51 -6.22
CA LYS A 47 13.74 26.74 -7.27
C LYS A 47 13.34 25.46 -8.01
N HIS A 48 14.32 24.60 -8.30
CA HIS A 48 14.08 23.31 -8.94
C HIS A 48 14.01 22.17 -7.93
N GLU A 49 13.84 22.46 -6.63
CA GLU A 49 13.83 21.56 -5.44
C GLU A 49 14.83 20.37 -5.54
N LEU A 50 16.04 20.66 -6.05
CA LEU A 50 17.11 19.69 -6.27
C LEU A 50 17.94 19.50 -4.98
N GLY A 51 17.72 18.37 -4.30
CA GLY A 51 18.50 17.93 -3.14
C GLY A 51 18.27 18.74 -1.87
N GLU A 52 19.09 18.49 -0.85
CA GLU A 52 19.12 19.24 0.42
C GLU A 52 19.42 20.72 0.14
N SER A 53 18.37 21.54 0.10
CA SER A 53 18.42 22.90 -0.43
C SER A 53 18.73 23.96 0.63
N THR A 54 18.67 23.58 1.90
CA THR A 54 19.04 24.40 3.06
C THR A 54 20.21 23.78 3.83
N LEU A 55 21.03 24.60 4.49
CA LEU A 55 22.16 24.13 5.31
C LEU A 55 21.71 23.22 6.48
N GLY A 56 20.45 23.35 6.92
CA GLY A 56 19.85 22.52 7.97
C GLY A 56 19.43 21.13 7.50
N ASP A 57 19.14 20.98 6.21
CA ASP A 57 18.76 19.68 5.61
C ASP A 57 19.98 18.86 5.19
N VAL A 58 21.17 19.48 5.13
CA VAL A 58 22.39 18.78 4.73
C VAL A 58 22.93 17.93 5.87
N ASP A 59 22.88 16.61 5.73
CA ASP A 59 23.59 15.72 6.66
C ASP A 59 25.11 15.95 6.51
N PRO A 60 25.79 16.56 7.51
CA PRO A 60 27.20 16.88 7.42
C PRO A 60 28.07 15.65 7.18
N SER A 61 27.62 14.48 7.61
CA SER A 61 28.30 13.20 7.43
C SER A 61 28.23 12.75 5.97
N SER A 62 27.05 12.87 5.34
CA SER A 62 26.84 12.56 3.92
C SER A 62 27.66 13.49 3.02
N ALA A 63 27.60 14.79 3.30
CA ALA A 63 28.38 15.80 2.58
C ALA A 63 29.89 15.55 2.73
N SER A 64 30.37 15.27 3.94
CA SER A 64 31.79 14.94 4.19
C SER A 64 32.22 13.68 3.44
N MET A 65 31.39 12.63 3.43
CA MET A 65 31.68 11.39 2.72
C MET A 65 31.77 11.60 1.21
N ASN A 66 30.92 12.47 0.65
CA ASN A 66 31.00 12.87 -0.76
C ASN A 66 32.33 13.57 -1.09
N PHE A 67 32.81 14.43 -0.19
CA PHE A 67 34.11 15.08 -0.36
C PHE A 67 35.28 14.10 -0.26
N VAL A 68 35.27 13.20 0.73
CA VAL A 68 36.35 12.22 0.94
C VAL A 68 36.49 11.27 -0.25
N LEU A 69 35.38 10.84 -0.84
CA LEU A 69 35.41 9.86 -1.92
C LEU A 69 35.80 10.46 -3.29
N LEU A 70 35.89 11.79 -3.43
CA LEU A 70 36.40 12.50 -4.64
C LEU A 70 35.83 11.99 -5.98
N GLY A 71 34.61 11.42 -5.99
CA GLY A 71 33.96 10.82 -7.16
C GLY A 71 33.87 9.29 -7.18
N LEU A 72 34.56 8.57 -6.29
CA LEU A 72 34.52 7.10 -6.14
C LEU A 72 33.28 6.59 -5.38
N ARG A 73 32.33 7.47 -5.07
CA ARG A 73 31.06 7.19 -4.37
C ARG A 73 30.31 6.00 -4.95
N GLY A 74 30.20 5.90 -6.28
CA GLY A 74 29.52 4.80 -6.94
C GLY A 74 30.19 3.44 -6.69
N ILE A 75 31.52 3.39 -6.72
CA ILE A 75 32.28 2.16 -6.45
C ILE A 75 32.15 1.76 -4.99
N ALA A 76 32.33 2.71 -4.07
CA ALA A 76 32.16 2.47 -2.64
C ALA A 76 30.76 1.93 -2.31
N THR A 77 29.72 2.53 -2.92
CA THR A 77 28.35 2.07 -2.72
C THR A 77 28.12 0.66 -3.26
N ASN A 78 28.66 0.33 -4.44
CA ASN A 78 28.55 -1.02 -4.99
C ASN A 78 29.22 -2.09 -4.10
N LEU A 79 30.36 -1.77 -3.49
CA LEU A 79 31.01 -2.67 -2.53
C LEU A 79 30.14 -2.87 -1.29
N LEU A 80 29.55 -1.81 -0.74
CA LEU A 80 28.61 -1.91 0.38
C LEU A 80 27.38 -2.75 0.01
N TRP A 81 26.86 -2.65 -1.22
CA TRP A 81 25.77 -3.51 -1.67
C TRP A 81 26.15 -5.00 -1.72
N ILE A 82 27.38 -5.32 -2.14
CA ILE A 82 27.91 -6.69 -2.09
C ILE A 82 28.01 -7.17 -0.64
N ASP A 83 28.57 -6.34 0.24
CA ASP A 83 28.72 -6.67 1.66
C ASP A 83 27.36 -6.86 2.34
N ALA A 84 26.38 -5.99 2.07
CA ALA A 84 25.02 -6.10 2.59
C ALA A 84 24.38 -7.44 2.19
N ASN A 85 24.51 -7.84 0.92
CA ASN A 85 24.01 -9.13 0.45
C ASN A 85 24.70 -10.31 1.17
N GLU A 86 26.01 -10.24 1.37
CA GLU A 86 26.76 -11.27 2.10
C GLU A 86 26.38 -11.35 3.58
N TYR A 87 26.18 -10.21 4.25
CA TYR A 87 25.72 -10.18 5.64
C TYR A 87 24.29 -10.71 5.77
N GLN A 88 23.41 -10.41 4.83
CA GLN A 88 22.06 -10.97 4.79
C GLN A 88 22.09 -12.50 4.63
N LYS A 89 22.88 -13.04 3.70
CA LYS A 89 23.04 -14.51 3.54
C LYS A 89 23.56 -15.19 4.81
N LYS A 90 24.45 -14.51 5.55
CA LYS A 90 25.02 -15.00 6.81
C LYS A 90 24.14 -14.70 8.02
N LYS A 91 22.98 -14.05 7.84
CA LYS A 91 22.08 -13.59 8.91
C LYS A 91 22.76 -12.68 9.94
N ASP A 92 23.78 -11.91 9.52
CA ASP A 92 24.47 -10.93 10.35
C ASP A 92 23.73 -9.59 10.29
N TRP A 93 22.59 -9.53 11.00
CA TRP A 93 21.64 -8.40 10.93
C TRP A 93 22.23 -7.08 11.41
N ALA A 94 23.13 -7.11 12.40
CA ALA A 94 23.78 -5.91 12.92
C ALA A 94 24.72 -5.28 11.85
N LYS A 95 25.52 -6.10 11.17
CA LYS A 95 26.37 -5.61 10.08
C LYS A 95 25.57 -5.25 8.83
N LEU A 96 24.48 -5.96 8.56
CA LEU A 96 23.55 -5.57 7.49
C LEU A 96 23.03 -4.15 7.74
N ARG A 97 22.51 -3.87 8.94
CA ARG A 97 22.00 -2.53 9.31
C ARG A 97 23.07 -1.45 9.13
N SER A 98 24.25 -1.62 9.71
CA SER A 98 25.33 -0.63 9.60
C SER A 98 25.80 -0.40 8.15
N THR A 99 25.82 -1.46 7.32
CA THR A 99 26.13 -1.35 5.90
C THR A 99 25.03 -0.59 5.16
N VAL A 100 23.76 -0.86 5.44
CA VAL A 100 22.62 -0.13 4.86
C VAL A 100 22.64 1.35 5.27
N ASP A 101 22.96 1.67 6.52
CA ASP A 101 23.13 3.04 7.01
C ASP A 101 24.22 3.78 6.21
N SER A 102 25.31 3.09 5.89
CA SER A 102 26.38 3.63 5.05
C SER A 102 25.92 3.83 3.59
N ILE A 103 25.08 2.94 3.06
CA ILE A 103 24.51 3.07 1.71
C ILE A 103 23.57 4.28 1.65
N ILE A 104 22.66 4.47 2.60
CA ILE A 104 21.75 5.62 2.61
C ILE A 104 22.49 6.93 2.83
N LEU A 105 23.57 6.92 3.64
CA LEU A 105 24.46 8.07 3.78
C LEU A 105 25.11 8.43 2.43
N LEU A 106 25.53 7.41 1.68
CA LEU A 106 26.10 7.56 0.36
C LEU A 106 25.07 7.71 -0.76
N GLN A 107 23.79 7.49 -0.58
CA GLN A 107 22.77 7.57 -1.64
C GLN A 107 21.41 8.04 -1.09
N PRO A 108 21.35 9.18 -0.36
CA PRO A 108 20.15 9.55 0.40
C PRO A 108 18.96 9.87 -0.48
N HIS A 109 19.20 10.37 -1.70
CA HIS A 109 18.14 10.70 -2.66
C HIS A 109 17.89 9.63 -3.73
N TYR A 110 18.48 8.44 -3.60
CA TYR A 110 18.22 7.35 -4.53
C TYR A 110 17.06 6.51 -4.02
N MET A 111 15.85 6.85 -4.44
CA MET A 111 14.58 6.21 -4.06
C MET A 111 14.64 4.67 -4.03
N LYS A 112 15.39 4.04 -4.97
CA LYS A 112 15.49 2.58 -5.05
C LYS A 112 16.19 1.93 -3.85
N VAL A 113 17.12 2.63 -3.19
CA VAL A 113 17.74 2.14 -1.95
C VAL A 113 16.68 2.00 -0.87
N TRP A 114 15.88 3.06 -0.70
CA TRP A 114 14.80 3.12 0.30
C TRP A 114 13.75 2.05 0.06
N ASP A 115 13.22 2.01 -1.17
CA ASP A 115 12.26 1.01 -1.63
C ASP A 115 12.75 -0.42 -1.34
N PHE A 116 13.94 -0.76 -1.84
CA PHE A 116 14.48 -2.11 -1.70
C PHE A 116 14.72 -2.49 -0.24
N GLN A 117 15.39 -1.63 0.54
CA GLN A 117 15.77 -2.00 1.91
C GLN A 117 14.56 -2.00 2.85
N GLY A 118 13.64 -1.04 2.72
CA GLY A 118 12.38 -1.05 3.48
C GLY A 118 11.54 -2.30 3.20
N TRP A 119 11.41 -2.68 1.93
CA TRP A 119 10.76 -3.93 1.55
C TRP A 119 11.52 -5.17 2.03
N ASN A 120 12.85 -5.19 1.92
CA ASN A 120 13.70 -6.29 2.38
C ASN A 120 13.54 -6.55 3.87
N LEU A 121 13.52 -5.50 4.71
CA LEU A 121 13.26 -5.62 6.15
C LEU A 121 11.87 -6.20 6.41
N ALA A 122 10.85 -5.60 5.81
CA ALA A 122 9.46 -5.96 6.07
C ALA A 122 9.04 -7.32 5.47
N TYR A 123 9.70 -7.83 4.44
CA TYR A 123 9.35 -9.10 3.80
C TYR A 123 10.41 -10.17 4.04
N ASN A 124 11.62 -9.98 3.54
CA ASN A 124 12.65 -11.02 3.56
C ASN A 124 13.21 -11.24 4.96
N VAL A 125 13.71 -10.18 5.61
CA VAL A 125 14.27 -10.30 6.96
C VAL A 125 13.20 -10.78 7.92
N SER A 126 11.99 -10.21 7.87
CA SER A 126 10.87 -10.65 8.71
C SER A 126 10.57 -12.15 8.59
N ALA A 127 10.71 -12.74 7.39
CA ALA A 127 10.39 -14.15 7.15
C ALA A 127 11.46 -15.11 7.70
N GLU A 128 12.66 -14.62 8.00
CA GLU A 128 13.76 -15.42 8.55
C GLU A 128 13.65 -15.65 10.07
N TRP A 129 12.66 -15.04 10.73
CA TRP A 129 12.43 -15.19 12.17
C TRP A 129 11.30 -16.19 12.46
N ASP A 130 11.46 -16.96 13.54
CA ASP A 130 10.49 -18.00 13.90
C ASP A 130 9.28 -17.41 14.66
N ALA A 131 9.53 -16.54 15.64
CA ALA A 131 8.48 -15.92 16.44
C ALA A 131 7.76 -14.80 15.66
N VAL A 132 6.43 -14.79 15.72
CA VAL A 132 5.60 -13.83 14.95
C VAL A 132 5.82 -12.40 15.44
N GLU A 133 6.11 -12.23 16.72
CA GLU A 133 6.47 -10.98 17.37
C GLU A 133 7.76 -10.40 16.76
N ASP A 134 8.79 -11.24 16.56
CA ASP A 134 10.04 -10.83 15.93
C ASP A 134 9.84 -10.49 14.45
N ARG A 135 8.99 -11.25 13.73
CA ARG A 135 8.60 -10.88 12.35
C ARG A 135 7.99 -9.48 12.32
N TYR A 136 7.05 -9.22 13.24
CA TYR A 136 6.37 -7.94 13.34
C TYR A 136 7.34 -6.81 13.68
N PHE A 137 8.32 -7.02 14.56
CA PHE A 137 9.38 -6.05 14.82
C PHE A 137 10.06 -5.61 13.51
N TRP A 138 10.47 -6.54 12.65
CA TRP A 138 11.10 -6.19 11.37
C TRP A 138 10.15 -5.53 10.36
N VAL A 139 8.85 -5.84 10.42
CA VAL A 139 7.83 -5.10 9.66
C VAL A 139 7.79 -3.63 10.09
N LYS A 140 7.79 -3.35 11.39
CA LYS A 140 7.83 -1.97 11.91
C LYS A 140 9.12 -1.27 11.48
N GLU A 141 10.27 -1.92 11.60
CA GLU A 141 11.55 -1.33 11.18
C GLU A 141 11.57 -1.01 9.69
N GLY A 142 10.97 -1.86 8.84
CA GLY A 142 10.81 -1.57 7.41
C GLY A 142 9.92 -0.36 7.12
N ILE A 143 8.82 -0.20 7.88
CA ILE A 143 7.94 0.99 7.79
C ILE A 143 8.70 2.25 8.21
N LYS A 144 9.39 2.23 9.35
CA LYS A 144 10.19 3.36 9.83
C LYS A 144 11.28 3.77 8.84
N PHE A 145 11.96 2.77 8.28
CA PHE A 145 12.99 3.00 7.27
C PHE A 145 12.43 3.66 6.00
N LEU A 146 11.24 3.22 5.53
CA LEU A 146 10.58 3.91 4.41
C LEU A 146 10.11 5.31 4.77
N ASN A 147 9.63 5.55 5.99
CA ASN A 147 9.24 6.89 6.46
C ASN A 147 10.42 7.86 6.43
N GLU A 148 11.61 7.44 6.88
CA GLU A 148 12.84 8.23 6.73
C GLU A 148 13.14 8.50 5.25
N GLY A 149 12.95 7.48 4.41
CA GLY A 149 13.05 7.60 2.96
C GLY A 149 12.12 8.68 2.41
N VAL A 150 10.84 8.69 2.80
CA VAL A 150 9.84 9.70 2.40
C VAL A 150 10.32 11.11 2.77
N THR A 151 10.79 11.31 4.01
CA THR A 151 11.29 12.62 4.47
C THR A 151 12.47 13.11 3.62
N ARG A 152 13.39 12.22 3.23
CA ARG A 152 14.55 12.59 2.39
C ARG A 152 14.21 12.73 0.90
N ASN A 153 13.02 12.30 0.47
CA ASN A 153 12.68 12.10 -0.93
C ASN A 153 11.24 12.55 -1.23
N GLU A 154 10.88 13.77 -0.83
CA GLU A 154 9.49 14.28 -0.90
C GLU A 154 8.88 14.29 -2.32
N ARG A 155 9.73 14.26 -3.34
CA ARG A 155 9.37 14.30 -4.77
C ARG A 155 8.98 12.96 -5.37
N TYR A 156 9.05 11.89 -4.59
CA TYR A 156 8.73 10.54 -5.04
C TYR A 156 7.43 10.07 -4.40
N PRO A 157 6.27 10.32 -5.03
CA PRO A 157 4.98 9.82 -4.55
C PRO A 157 4.97 8.31 -4.28
N GLU A 158 5.81 7.56 -5.01
CA GLU A 158 5.95 6.11 -4.86
C GLU A 158 6.39 5.69 -3.46
N LEU A 159 7.14 6.52 -2.73
CA LEU A 159 7.59 6.16 -1.39
C LEU A 159 6.42 6.18 -0.40
N ASP A 160 5.58 7.22 -0.41
CA ASP A 160 4.36 7.24 0.39
C ASP A 160 3.42 6.10 0.01
N TRP A 161 3.28 5.82 -1.29
CA TRP A 161 2.51 4.66 -1.74
C TRP A 161 3.06 3.35 -1.16
N LYS A 162 4.39 3.18 -1.13
CA LYS A 162 5.04 1.98 -0.58
C LYS A 162 4.86 1.85 0.93
N VAL A 163 4.92 2.97 1.66
CA VAL A 163 4.56 3.01 3.08
C VAL A 163 3.12 2.54 3.26
N GLY A 164 2.18 3.13 2.53
CA GLY A 164 0.77 2.71 2.53
C GLY A 164 0.60 1.22 2.23
N ASN A 165 1.38 0.68 1.29
CA ASN A 165 1.37 -0.75 0.96
C ASN A 165 1.90 -1.65 2.10
N LEU A 166 2.92 -1.22 2.86
CA LEU A 166 3.35 -1.96 4.05
C LEU A 166 2.25 -1.98 5.12
N HIS A 167 1.62 -0.84 5.38
CA HIS A 167 0.50 -0.77 6.32
C HIS A 167 -0.71 -1.59 5.85
N GLY A 168 -1.10 -1.50 4.58
CA GLY A 168 -2.26 -2.22 4.06
C GLY A 168 -1.98 -3.70 3.82
N GLN A 169 -1.07 -4.00 2.89
CA GLN A 169 -0.82 -5.34 2.41
C GLN A 169 0.00 -6.17 3.40
N LYS A 170 1.16 -5.67 3.87
CA LYS A 170 2.04 -6.48 4.71
C LYS A 170 1.43 -6.75 6.08
N VAL A 171 0.85 -5.73 6.74
CA VAL A 171 0.21 -5.93 8.05
C VAL A 171 -1.17 -6.61 7.89
N GLY A 172 -1.97 -6.20 6.91
CA GLY A 172 -3.38 -6.60 6.83
C GLY A 172 -3.69 -7.87 6.04
N ARG A 173 -2.77 -8.35 5.20
CA ARG A 173 -3.01 -9.44 4.24
C ARG A 173 -1.92 -10.52 4.20
N SER A 174 -0.86 -10.44 5.01
CA SER A 174 0.10 -11.54 5.12
C SER A 174 -0.51 -12.79 5.73
N ASP A 175 0.20 -13.92 5.71
CA ASP A 175 -0.25 -15.16 6.35
C ASP A 175 -0.49 -14.96 7.87
N GLU A 176 0.34 -14.12 8.50
CA GLU A 176 0.25 -13.73 9.91
C GLU A 176 -0.65 -12.51 10.18
N TRP A 177 -1.50 -12.12 9.22
CA TRP A 177 -2.30 -10.89 9.33
C TRP A 177 -3.11 -10.79 10.64
N ARG A 178 -3.58 -11.93 11.20
CA ARG A 178 -4.35 -11.94 12.45
C ARG A 178 -3.51 -11.44 13.61
N GLN A 179 -2.29 -11.96 13.73
CA GLN A 179 -1.32 -11.56 14.74
C GLN A 179 -0.85 -10.13 14.48
N PHE A 180 -0.45 -9.81 13.25
CA PHE A 180 0.04 -8.47 12.91
C PHE A 180 -1.00 -7.39 13.14
N ARG A 181 -2.28 -7.59 12.76
CA ARG A 181 -3.34 -6.61 13.03
C ARG A 181 -3.66 -6.46 14.52
N ARG A 182 -3.51 -7.52 15.32
CA ARG A 182 -3.58 -7.43 16.79
C ARG A 182 -2.41 -6.61 17.33
N PHE A 183 -1.19 -6.92 16.88
CA PHE A 183 0.04 -6.24 17.26
C PHE A 183 0.07 -4.77 16.84
N TYR A 184 -0.56 -4.45 15.71
CA TYR A 184 -0.71 -3.10 15.20
C TYR A 184 -1.63 -2.21 16.06
N LYS A 185 -2.47 -2.81 16.91
CA LYS A 185 -3.30 -2.11 17.91
C LYS A 185 -2.62 -2.08 19.28
N VAL A 186 -1.95 -3.17 19.65
CA VAL A 186 -1.22 -3.34 20.91
C VAL A 186 0.10 -4.05 20.63
N ASP A 187 1.19 -3.31 20.69
CA ASP A 187 2.51 -3.83 20.33
C ASP A 187 2.95 -4.98 21.27
N PRO A 188 3.67 -6.01 20.77
CA PRO A 188 4.26 -7.03 21.64
C PRO A 188 5.19 -6.47 22.72
N ASP A 189 5.91 -5.37 22.43
CA ASP A 189 6.76 -4.67 23.39
C ASP A 189 5.93 -3.70 24.25
N THR A 190 5.05 -4.27 25.07
CA THR A 190 4.09 -3.50 25.88
C THR A 190 4.75 -2.60 26.94
N GLU A 191 5.96 -2.94 27.40
CA GLU A 191 6.70 -2.11 28.34
C GLU A 191 7.19 -0.82 27.68
N ARG A 192 7.73 -0.92 26.45
CA ARG A 192 8.21 0.23 25.70
C ARG A 192 7.09 1.15 25.23
N TYR A 193 5.95 0.60 24.85
CA TYR A 193 4.85 1.36 24.23
C TYR A 193 3.60 1.49 25.11
N GLU A 194 3.72 1.21 26.41
CA GLU A 194 2.65 1.36 27.40
C GLU A 194 1.33 0.65 27.01
N GLY A 195 1.45 -0.53 26.38
CA GLY A 195 0.30 -1.29 25.87
C GLY A 195 -0.42 -0.67 24.66
N GLY A 196 0.16 0.35 24.02
CA GLY A 196 -0.30 0.91 22.75
C GLY A 196 0.50 0.37 21.55
N PRO A 197 0.24 0.89 20.33
CA PRO A 197 1.08 0.63 19.17
C PRO A 197 2.37 1.47 19.24
N ASP A 198 3.34 1.13 18.38
CA ASP A 198 4.51 1.97 18.17
C ASP A 198 4.09 3.35 17.58
N PRO A 199 4.31 4.46 18.31
CA PRO A 199 3.80 5.77 17.92
C PRO A 199 4.53 6.36 16.70
N GLU A 200 5.70 5.84 16.32
CA GLU A 200 6.40 6.27 15.10
C GLU A 200 5.70 5.79 13.83
N ILE A 201 4.86 4.76 13.91
CA ILE A 201 4.15 4.19 12.75
C ILE A 201 2.63 4.32 12.86
N ASN A 202 2.08 4.49 14.06
CA ASN A 202 0.63 4.62 14.29
C ASN A 202 0.32 5.52 15.50
N PRO A 203 0.66 6.82 15.44
CA PRO A 203 0.47 7.73 16.57
C PRO A 203 -1.00 7.88 16.97
N ASP A 204 -1.90 7.87 15.99
CA ASP A 204 -3.34 8.10 16.18
C ASP A 204 -4.13 6.81 16.50
N ARG A 205 -3.44 5.68 16.64
CA ARG A 205 -4.04 4.37 16.98
C ARG A 205 -5.15 3.95 16.01
N LEU A 206 -4.97 4.25 14.73
CA LEU A 206 -5.89 3.91 13.66
C LEU A 206 -5.75 2.44 13.24
N ASP A 207 -6.74 1.94 12.50
CA ASP A 207 -6.61 0.65 11.82
C ASP A 207 -5.53 0.73 10.74
N ASN A 208 -4.76 -0.34 10.50
CA ASN A 208 -3.67 -0.31 9.52
C ASN A 208 -4.14 0.05 8.10
N TYR A 209 -5.38 -0.26 7.72
CA TYR A 209 -5.91 0.14 6.41
C TYR A 209 -6.32 1.61 6.36
N GLN A 210 -6.65 2.23 7.50
CA GLN A 210 -6.88 3.66 7.58
C GLN A 210 -5.56 4.42 7.44
N VAL A 211 -4.51 3.99 8.15
CA VAL A 211 -3.15 4.53 7.98
C VAL A 211 -2.69 4.35 6.53
N ALA A 212 -2.93 3.18 5.93
CA ALA A 212 -2.62 2.94 4.53
C ALA A 212 -3.34 3.92 3.60
N LYS A 213 -4.64 4.16 3.82
CA LYS A 213 -5.44 5.13 3.06
C LYS A 213 -4.87 6.54 3.15
N GLU A 214 -4.45 6.99 4.33
CA GLU A 214 -3.82 8.31 4.52
C GLU A 214 -2.53 8.45 3.70
N HIS A 215 -1.64 7.47 3.77
CA HIS A 215 -0.43 7.46 2.96
C HIS A 215 -0.71 7.44 1.45
N PHE A 216 -1.72 6.68 1.01
CA PHE A 216 -2.12 6.70 -0.40
C PHE A 216 -2.71 8.05 -0.82
N LEU A 217 -3.42 8.77 0.06
CA LEU A 217 -3.91 10.12 -0.22
C LEU A 217 -2.75 11.11 -0.34
N ILE A 218 -1.75 11.03 0.55
CA ILE A 218 -0.53 11.83 0.46
C ILE A 218 0.21 11.55 -0.85
N ALA A 219 0.35 10.27 -1.21
CA ALA A 219 0.94 9.86 -2.48
C ALA A 219 0.18 10.45 -3.68
N ASN A 220 -1.15 10.42 -3.63
CA ASN A 220 -2.01 11.00 -4.67
C ASN A 220 -1.86 12.52 -4.79
N ASP A 221 -1.67 13.25 -3.69
CA ASP A 221 -1.43 14.70 -3.69
C ASP A 221 -0.06 15.03 -4.28
N LYS A 222 0.98 14.30 -3.86
CA LYS A 222 2.34 14.44 -4.42
C LYS A 222 2.37 14.15 -5.93
N GLU A 223 1.58 13.18 -6.39
CA GLU A 223 1.51 12.81 -7.82
C GLU A 223 1.05 13.96 -8.73
N LEU A 224 0.26 14.91 -8.20
CA LEU A 224 -0.20 16.08 -8.94
C LEU A 224 0.96 17.00 -9.35
N LYS A 225 2.04 17.02 -8.56
CA LYS A 225 3.23 17.85 -8.80
C LYS A 225 4.39 17.05 -9.39
N HIS A 226 4.51 15.77 -9.02
CA HIS A 226 5.62 14.91 -9.41
C HIS A 226 5.08 13.61 -9.99
N LYS A 227 5.38 13.35 -11.25
CA LYS A 227 4.91 12.14 -11.92
C LYS A 227 5.49 10.88 -11.26
N GLN A 228 4.63 9.94 -10.90
CA GLN A 228 5.04 8.60 -10.46
C GLN A 228 5.25 7.62 -11.62
N HIS A 229 6.04 6.57 -11.37
CA HIS A 229 6.42 5.53 -12.32
C HIS A 229 6.16 4.10 -11.83
N LEU A 230 5.40 3.94 -10.75
CA LEU A 230 5.09 2.64 -10.16
C LEU A 230 4.08 1.85 -11.00
N GLN A 231 3.00 2.52 -11.42
CA GLN A 231 1.87 1.87 -12.10
C GLN A 231 1.08 2.86 -12.95
N MET A 232 0.03 2.40 -13.63
CA MET A 232 -0.85 3.30 -14.36
C MET A 232 -1.55 4.27 -13.40
N ARG A 233 -1.68 5.54 -13.81
CA ARG A 233 -2.17 6.62 -12.94
C ARG A 233 -3.53 6.31 -12.29
N MET A 234 -4.46 5.72 -13.01
CA MET A 234 -5.77 5.36 -12.43
C MET A 234 -5.65 4.32 -11.31
N LEU A 235 -4.75 3.33 -11.44
CA LEU A 235 -4.53 2.34 -10.38
C LEU A 235 -3.86 2.96 -9.15
N PHE A 236 -2.88 3.85 -9.40
CA PHE A 236 -2.23 4.62 -8.34
C PHE A 236 -3.26 5.45 -7.57
N ARG A 237 -4.07 6.25 -8.28
CA ARG A 237 -5.11 7.12 -7.73
C ARG A 237 -6.24 6.34 -7.06
N GLY A 238 -6.47 5.09 -7.48
CA GLY A 238 -7.45 4.16 -6.91
C GLY A 238 -7.08 3.57 -5.54
N SER A 239 -5.81 3.62 -5.16
CA SER A 239 -5.27 2.90 -3.98
C SER A 239 -5.89 3.29 -2.62
N PRO A 240 -6.18 4.58 -2.31
CA PRO A 240 -6.82 4.94 -1.04
C PRO A 240 -8.18 4.28 -0.83
N TRP A 241 -8.92 4.12 -1.91
CA TRP A 241 -10.29 3.60 -1.88
C TRP A 241 -10.30 2.08 -1.77
N HIS A 242 -9.31 1.40 -2.37
CA HIS A 242 -9.09 -0.02 -2.08
C HIS A 242 -8.75 -0.25 -0.61
N ALA A 243 -7.93 0.61 0.01
CA ALA A 243 -7.67 0.53 1.45
C ALA A 243 -8.94 0.73 2.28
N GLN A 244 -9.88 1.60 1.85
CA GLN A 244 -11.20 1.73 2.49
C GLN A 244 -12.03 0.43 2.40
N PHE A 245 -12.02 -0.26 1.26
CA PHE A 245 -12.68 -1.56 1.12
C PHE A 245 -12.02 -2.64 1.99
N ASP A 246 -10.69 -2.67 2.01
CA ASP A 246 -9.95 -3.64 2.82
C ASP A 246 -10.18 -3.41 4.33
N TYR A 247 -10.29 -2.16 4.78
CA TYR A 247 -10.71 -1.81 6.14
C TYR A 247 -12.10 -2.40 6.47
N ALA A 248 -13.07 -2.22 5.58
CA ALA A 248 -14.43 -2.73 5.77
C ALA A 248 -14.46 -4.27 5.78
N ASN A 249 -13.70 -4.90 4.89
CA ASN A 249 -13.58 -6.35 4.79
C ASN A 249 -12.85 -6.97 6.00
N ALA A 250 -11.84 -6.29 6.55
CA ALA A 250 -11.09 -6.77 7.70
C ALA A 250 -11.99 -6.95 8.93
N MET A 251 -12.94 -6.03 9.15
CA MET A 251 -13.94 -6.17 10.22
C MET A 251 -14.75 -7.45 10.09
N GLN A 252 -15.20 -7.82 8.89
CA GLN A 252 -15.91 -9.09 8.67
C GLN A 252 -15.02 -10.30 8.98
N ARG A 253 -13.77 -10.30 8.50
CA ARG A 253 -12.81 -11.39 8.77
C ARG A 253 -12.51 -11.55 10.27
N GLU A 254 -12.62 -10.45 11.03
CA GLU A 254 -12.46 -10.39 12.48
C GLU A 254 -13.77 -10.66 13.25
N GLY A 255 -14.89 -10.95 12.56
CA GLY A 255 -16.18 -11.23 13.21
C GLY A 255 -16.97 -10.00 13.67
N THR A 256 -16.60 -8.81 13.18
CA THR A 256 -17.24 -7.53 13.53
C THR A 256 -18.28 -7.13 12.47
N PHE A 257 -19.56 -7.31 12.79
CA PHE A 257 -20.70 -7.06 11.89
C PHE A 257 -21.59 -5.88 12.30
N GLY A 258 -21.09 -4.97 13.14
CA GLY A 258 -21.84 -3.81 13.63
C GLY A 258 -21.96 -2.66 12.61
N LYS A 259 -22.65 -1.58 13.02
CA LYS A 259 -22.87 -0.37 12.19
C LYS A 259 -21.57 0.20 11.60
N GLN A 260 -20.45 0.10 12.34
CA GLN A 260 -19.13 0.53 11.86
C GLN A 260 -18.72 -0.15 10.54
N ARG A 261 -19.03 -1.44 10.36
CA ARG A 261 -18.75 -2.17 9.11
C ARG A 261 -19.64 -1.67 7.98
N THR A 262 -20.93 -1.51 8.24
CA THR A 262 -21.91 -0.98 7.27
C THR A 262 -21.51 0.42 6.81
N ASP A 263 -21.20 1.30 7.76
CA ASP A 263 -20.77 2.66 7.48
C ASP A 263 -19.45 2.68 6.69
N ALA A 264 -18.52 1.74 6.96
CA ALA A 264 -17.25 1.65 6.24
C ALA A 264 -17.44 1.20 4.78
N TRP A 265 -18.31 0.22 4.51
CA TRP A 265 -18.65 -0.19 3.15
C TRP A 265 -19.42 0.89 2.41
N LYS A 266 -20.40 1.52 3.08
CA LYS A 266 -21.14 2.65 2.52
C LYS A 266 -20.20 3.80 2.16
N ARG A 267 -19.29 4.18 3.07
CA ARG A 267 -18.27 5.20 2.79
C ARG A 267 -17.41 4.81 1.60
N GLY A 268 -16.96 3.55 1.53
CA GLY A 268 -16.21 3.06 0.38
C GLY A 268 -16.98 3.17 -0.92
N PHE A 269 -18.27 2.84 -0.93
CA PHE A 269 -19.13 3.02 -2.11
C PHE A 269 -19.22 4.48 -2.51
N ASP A 270 -19.60 5.36 -1.57
CA ASP A 270 -19.77 6.79 -1.80
C ASP A 270 -18.45 7.40 -2.34
N GLU A 271 -17.31 7.15 -1.68
CA GLU A 271 -16.00 7.64 -2.13
C GLU A 271 -15.57 7.08 -3.50
N TRP A 272 -15.83 5.79 -3.77
CA TRP A 272 -15.52 5.16 -5.04
C TRP A 272 -16.31 5.76 -6.19
N THR A 273 -17.60 6.06 -5.98
CA THR A 273 -18.47 6.59 -7.03
C THR A 273 -18.46 8.11 -7.17
N GLU A 274 -18.31 8.84 -6.07
CA GLU A 274 -18.44 10.30 -6.03
C GLU A 274 -17.10 11.02 -6.11
N ILE A 275 -16.00 10.38 -5.68
CA ILE A 275 -14.65 10.97 -5.71
C ILE A 275 -13.83 10.32 -6.81
N TYR A 276 -13.46 9.04 -6.65
CA TYR A 276 -12.60 8.35 -7.62
C TYR A 276 -13.27 8.20 -8.98
N GLY A 277 -14.55 7.81 -8.98
CA GLY A 277 -15.35 7.63 -10.18
C GLY A 277 -15.52 8.93 -10.97
N ARG A 278 -15.57 10.08 -10.29
CA ARG A 278 -15.75 11.39 -10.91
C ARG A 278 -14.42 12.09 -11.24
N GLU A 279 -13.29 11.50 -10.89
CA GLU A 279 -11.98 12.03 -11.27
C GLU A 279 -11.77 11.97 -12.78
N GLU A 280 -11.24 13.07 -13.35
CA GLU A 280 -10.89 13.11 -14.76
C GLU A 280 -9.52 12.45 -15.03
N PHE A 281 -9.52 11.43 -15.87
CA PHE A 281 -8.31 10.78 -16.37
C PHE A 281 -8.06 11.18 -17.83
N ILE A 282 -6.84 11.60 -18.13
CA ILE A 282 -6.44 11.99 -19.49
C ILE A 282 -6.03 10.76 -20.28
N THR A 283 -6.64 10.57 -21.45
CA THR A 283 -6.33 9.51 -22.41
C THR A 283 -5.84 10.09 -23.74
N PRO A 284 -5.31 9.27 -24.68
CA PRO A 284 -4.95 9.74 -26.01
C PRO A 284 -6.11 10.37 -26.81
N LYS A 285 -7.37 10.11 -26.41
CA LYS A 285 -8.58 10.70 -27.01
C LYS A 285 -9.32 11.60 -26.03
N GLY A 286 -8.57 12.28 -25.15
CA GLY A 286 -9.07 13.28 -24.21
C GLY A 286 -9.53 12.73 -22.86
N PRO A 287 -10.19 13.59 -22.05
CA PRO A 287 -10.55 13.27 -20.68
C PRO A 287 -11.72 12.29 -20.60
N ILE A 288 -11.68 11.42 -19.59
CA ILE A 288 -12.75 10.50 -19.23
C ILE A 288 -13.03 10.57 -17.72
N VAL A 289 -14.21 10.11 -17.31
CA VAL A 289 -14.54 9.80 -15.90
C VAL A 289 -15.07 8.37 -15.83
N LEU A 290 -14.83 7.67 -14.71
CA LEU A 290 -15.23 6.25 -14.56
C LEU A 290 -16.71 6.11 -14.17
N GLU A 291 -17.25 7.00 -13.34
CA GLU A 291 -18.68 7.12 -13.06
C GLU A 291 -19.27 8.18 -13.99
N TRP A 292 -19.77 7.74 -15.15
CA TRP A 292 -20.28 8.63 -16.20
C TRP A 292 -21.79 8.53 -16.36
N THR A 293 -22.38 9.64 -16.77
CA THR A 293 -23.75 9.73 -17.33
C THR A 293 -23.67 10.02 -18.82
N ASP A 294 -24.75 9.80 -19.57
CA ASP A 294 -24.79 10.17 -20.99
C ASP A 294 -24.55 11.68 -21.21
N ALA A 295 -24.90 12.52 -20.23
CA ALA A 295 -24.60 13.95 -20.26
C ALA A 295 -23.09 14.21 -20.10
N ASP A 296 -22.41 13.48 -19.21
CA ASP A 296 -20.95 13.59 -19.04
C ASP A 296 -20.22 13.18 -20.32
N ILE A 297 -20.62 12.08 -20.95
CA ILE A 297 -20.01 11.61 -22.22
C ILE A 297 -20.11 12.68 -23.31
N LYS A 298 -21.31 13.26 -23.49
CA LYS A 298 -21.53 14.36 -24.44
C LYS A 298 -20.70 15.58 -24.11
N ALA A 299 -20.66 15.97 -22.84
CA ALA A 299 -19.91 17.13 -22.39
C ALA A 299 -18.40 16.97 -22.59
N LEU A 300 -17.85 15.76 -22.36
CA LEU A 300 -16.43 15.45 -22.55
C LEU A 300 -16.06 15.42 -24.04
N ALA A 301 -16.88 14.79 -24.89
CA ALA A 301 -16.66 14.75 -26.33
C ALA A 301 -16.73 16.15 -26.96
N ALA A 302 -17.62 17.02 -26.47
CA ALA A 302 -17.75 18.39 -26.98
C ALA A 302 -16.57 19.33 -26.62
N ARG A 303 -15.60 18.90 -25.80
CA ARG A 303 -14.44 19.74 -25.43
C ARG A 303 -13.43 19.88 -26.56
N ASP A 304 -13.40 18.96 -27.52
CA ASP A 304 -12.48 18.95 -28.64
C ASP A 304 -13.16 18.31 -29.86
N GLU A 305 -13.16 19.01 -31.00
CA GLU A 305 -13.82 18.57 -32.24
C GLU A 305 -13.26 17.24 -32.79
N SER A 306 -12.06 16.83 -32.37
CA SER A 306 -11.43 15.56 -32.77
C SER A 306 -11.84 14.35 -31.93
N ILE A 307 -12.63 14.55 -30.87
CA ILE A 307 -13.09 13.51 -29.95
C ILE A 307 -14.56 13.19 -30.21
N THR A 308 -14.89 11.92 -30.37
CA THR A 308 -16.28 11.46 -30.51
C THR A 308 -16.82 10.89 -29.19
N GLU A 309 -18.15 10.84 -29.02
CA GLU A 309 -18.77 10.13 -27.89
C GLU A 309 -18.35 8.64 -27.83
N GLU A 310 -18.11 8.02 -28.99
CA GLU A 310 -17.64 6.64 -29.09
C GLU A 310 -16.21 6.50 -28.54
N ASP A 311 -15.31 7.43 -28.85
CA ASP A 311 -13.97 7.46 -28.29
C ASP A 311 -14.01 7.54 -26.75
N VAL A 312 -14.81 8.46 -26.20
CA VAL A 312 -14.95 8.63 -24.75
C VAL A 312 -15.46 7.33 -24.12
N ARG A 313 -16.53 6.72 -24.67
CA ARG A 313 -17.08 5.45 -24.16
C ARG A 313 -16.07 4.31 -24.25
N HIS A 314 -15.33 4.21 -25.35
CA HIS A 314 -14.29 3.18 -25.54
C HIS A 314 -13.22 3.28 -24.45
N TRP A 315 -12.66 4.47 -24.25
CA TRP A 315 -11.61 4.69 -23.27
C TRP A 315 -12.10 4.56 -21.83
N THR A 316 -13.30 5.06 -21.53
CA THR A 316 -13.93 4.86 -20.23
C THR A 316 -14.12 3.38 -19.92
N ASN A 317 -14.65 2.60 -20.86
CA ASN A 317 -14.83 1.16 -20.67
C ASN A 317 -13.49 0.46 -20.43
N ARG A 318 -12.46 0.78 -21.22
CA ARG A 318 -11.11 0.23 -21.05
C ARG A 318 -10.53 0.53 -19.66
N TYR A 319 -10.71 1.75 -19.16
CA TYR A 319 -10.21 2.13 -17.83
C TYR A 319 -11.04 1.51 -16.70
N GLN A 320 -12.36 1.40 -16.88
CA GLN A 320 -13.24 0.68 -15.96
C GLN A 320 -12.84 -0.79 -15.86
N ASP A 321 -12.48 -1.44 -16.98
CA ASP A 321 -11.99 -2.82 -16.99
C ASP A 321 -10.62 -2.93 -16.31
N THR A 322 -9.70 -2.01 -16.62
CA THR A 322 -8.34 -2.04 -16.06
C THR A 322 -8.31 -1.87 -14.54
N SER A 323 -9.20 -1.05 -13.99
CA SER A 323 -9.31 -0.79 -12.55
C SER A 323 -10.35 -1.67 -11.85
N ASN A 324 -10.99 -2.60 -12.56
CA ASN A 324 -12.12 -3.37 -12.06
C ASN A 324 -13.22 -2.48 -11.43
N TYR A 325 -13.45 -1.30 -12.01
CA TYR A 325 -14.29 -0.25 -11.44
C TYR A 325 -15.71 -0.71 -11.14
N ARG A 326 -16.35 -1.36 -12.13
CA ARG A 326 -17.75 -1.83 -12.01
C ARG A 326 -17.89 -2.93 -10.96
N PHE A 327 -16.87 -3.77 -10.82
CA PHE A 327 -16.83 -4.83 -9.83
C PHE A 327 -16.79 -4.22 -8.41
N TRP A 328 -15.83 -3.35 -8.13
CA TRP A 328 -15.69 -2.73 -6.82
C TRP A 328 -16.89 -1.85 -6.45
N ARG A 329 -17.45 -1.13 -7.43
CA ARG A 329 -18.71 -0.40 -7.27
C ARG A 329 -19.85 -1.33 -6.83
N THR A 330 -20.02 -2.47 -7.52
CA THR A 330 -21.08 -3.43 -7.20
C THR A 330 -20.86 -4.10 -5.86
N ARG A 331 -19.62 -4.52 -5.57
CA ARG A 331 -19.25 -5.13 -4.28
C ARG A 331 -19.50 -4.16 -3.13
N ALA A 332 -19.02 -2.92 -3.22
CA ALA A 332 -19.21 -1.94 -2.15
C ALA A 332 -20.69 -1.65 -1.90
N LEU A 333 -21.50 -1.56 -2.96
CA LEU A 333 -22.94 -1.43 -2.85
C LEU A 333 -23.55 -2.63 -2.13
N SER A 334 -23.32 -3.85 -2.63
CA SER A 334 -23.91 -5.06 -2.04
C SER A 334 -23.50 -5.23 -0.59
N GLU A 335 -22.24 -4.99 -0.27
CA GLU A 335 -21.68 -5.16 1.07
C GLU A 335 -22.18 -4.13 2.09
N SER A 336 -22.67 -2.98 1.61
CA SER A 336 -23.32 -1.96 2.44
C SER A 336 -24.76 -2.31 2.81
N GLU A 337 -25.38 -3.31 2.16
CA GLU A 337 -26.76 -3.70 2.43
C GLU A 337 -26.90 -4.60 3.66
N GLU A 338 -27.97 -4.37 4.44
CA GLU A 338 -28.25 -5.13 5.66
C GLU A 338 -28.41 -6.64 5.41
N THR A 339 -29.01 -7.01 4.28
CA THR A 339 -29.17 -8.42 3.87
C THR A 339 -27.82 -9.12 3.69
N THR A 340 -26.85 -8.44 3.09
CA THR A 340 -25.51 -8.97 2.84
C THR A 340 -24.74 -9.11 4.15
N ILE A 341 -24.80 -8.09 5.01
CA ILE A 341 -24.20 -8.13 6.35
C ILE A 341 -24.73 -9.33 7.13
N LYS A 342 -26.06 -9.52 7.13
CA LYS A 342 -26.69 -10.62 7.86
C LYS A 342 -26.28 -11.97 7.28
N ALA A 343 -26.19 -12.10 5.95
CA ALA A 343 -25.70 -13.32 5.31
C ALA A 343 -24.30 -13.69 5.80
N HIS A 344 -23.35 -12.75 5.73
CA HIS A 344 -21.98 -12.98 6.21
C HIS A 344 -21.92 -13.29 7.71
N LYS A 345 -22.72 -12.58 8.52
CA LYS A 345 -22.77 -12.82 9.96
C LYS A 345 -23.29 -14.22 10.29
N ASP A 346 -24.39 -14.65 9.67
CA ASP A 346 -24.97 -15.97 9.95
C ASP A 346 -24.05 -17.11 9.46
N ILE A 347 -23.33 -16.92 8.33
CA ILE A 347 -22.28 -17.85 7.88
C ILE A 347 -21.13 -17.91 8.89
N TYR A 348 -20.61 -16.74 9.31
CA TYR A 348 -19.53 -16.65 10.30
C TYR A 348 -19.91 -17.29 11.64
N ASP A 349 -21.10 -16.98 12.16
CA ASP A 349 -21.61 -17.56 13.40
C ASP A 349 -21.77 -19.07 13.28
N GLY A 350 -22.28 -19.55 12.13
CA GLY A 350 -22.37 -20.97 11.82
C GLY A 350 -21.01 -21.66 11.85
N GLU A 351 -19.98 -21.01 11.31
CA GLU A 351 -18.59 -21.50 11.37
C GLU A 351 -18.04 -21.53 12.80
N GLN A 352 -18.27 -20.49 13.61
CA GLN A 352 -17.84 -20.49 15.02
C GLN A 352 -18.54 -21.57 15.85
N LEU A 353 -19.86 -21.75 15.64
CA LEU A 353 -20.64 -22.79 16.28
C LEU A 353 -20.14 -24.19 15.89
N PHE A 354 -19.81 -24.38 14.61
CA PHE A 354 -19.20 -25.60 14.11
C PHE A 354 -17.90 -25.92 14.84
N ARG A 355 -16.99 -24.94 14.97
CA ARG A 355 -15.73 -25.07 15.71
C ARG A 355 -15.94 -25.41 17.19
N SER A 356 -17.01 -24.91 17.79
CA SER A 356 -17.37 -25.20 19.19
C SER A 356 -18.08 -26.54 19.39
N GLY A 357 -18.29 -27.34 18.34
CA GLY A 357 -18.99 -28.63 18.39
C GLY A 357 -20.52 -28.53 18.51
N LYS A 358 -21.09 -27.32 18.38
CA LYS A 358 -22.53 -27.06 18.45
C LYS A 358 -23.21 -27.28 17.10
N PHE A 359 -23.19 -28.51 16.61
CA PHE A 359 -23.55 -28.82 15.22
C PHE A 359 -25.00 -28.50 14.84
N ASP A 360 -25.95 -28.61 15.77
CA ASP A 360 -27.37 -28.26 15.48
C ASP A 360 -27.56 -26.76 15.27
N GLU A 361 -27.00 -25.94 16.16
CA GLU A 361 -27.01 -24.48 16.04
C GLU A 361 -26.22 -24.04 14.80
N ALA A 362 -25.07 -24.67 14.53
CA ALA A 362 -24.25 -24.40 13.35
C ALA A 362 -25.00 -24.67 12.06
N LYS A 363 -25.68 -25.82 11.94
CA LYS A 363 -26.49 -26.17 10.76
C LYS A 363 -27.57 -25.13 10.52
N ALA A 364 -28.33 -24.76 11.55
CA ALA A 364 -29.40 -23.77 11.42
C ALA A 364 -28.85 -22.41 10.95
N LYS A 365 -27.74 -21.96 11.53
CA LYS A 365 -27.09 -20.70 11.15
C LYS A 365 -26.53 -20.71 9.73
N LEU A 366 -25.90 -21.80 9.31
CA LEU A 366 -25.42 -21.96 7.94
C LEU A 366 -26.60 -21.98 6.95
N GLU A 367 -27.73 -22.62 7.27
CA GLU A 367 -28.93 -22.61 6.43
C GLU A 367 -29.50 -21.19 6.25
N GLU A 368 -29.63 -20.44 7.34
CA GLU A 368 -30.06 -19.03 7.31
C GLU A 368 -29.11 -18.16 6.48
N GLY A 369 -27.81 -18.28 6.74
CA GLY A 369 -26.77 -17.51 6.07
C GLY A 369 -26.69 -17.82 4.57
N MET A 370 -26.68 -19.10 4.18
CA MET A 370 -26.66 -19.50 2.77
C MET A 370 -27.93 -19.06 2.02
N ALA A 371 -29.10 -19.05 2.67
CA ALA A 371 -30.33 -18.57 2.06
C ALA A 371 -30.25 -17.08 1.73
N LEU A 372 -29.82 -16.26 2.69
CA LEU A 372 -29.61 -14.82 2.47
C LEU A 372 -28.53 -14.58 1.42
N TYR A 373 -27.42 -15.31 1.49
CA TYR A 373 -26.32 -15.18 0.54
C TYR A 373 -26.74 -15.53 -0.88
N ALA A 374 -27.58 -16.55 -1.07
CA ALA A 374 -28.17 -16.86 -2.36
C ALA A 374 -29.03 -15.70 -2.91
N THR A 375 -29.79 -15.02 -2.05
CA THR A 375 -30.53 -13.80 -2.46
C THR A 375 -29.58 -12.69 -2.91
N VAL A 376 -28.46 -12.50 -2.20
CA VAL A 376 -27.43 -11.50 -2.59
C VAL A 376 -26.82 -11.84 -3.95
N LEU A 377 -26.38 -13.08 -4.15
CA LEU A 377 -25.77 -13.51 -5.42
C LEU A 377 -26.75 -13.44 -6.60
N ASN A 378 -28.04 -13.70 -6.38
CA ASN A 378 -29.07 -13.53 -7.40
C ASN A 378 -29.31 -12.06 -7.75
N LYS A 379 -29.24 -11.17 -6.76
CA LYS A 379 -29.36 -9.72 -6.96
C LYS A 379 -28.12 -9.12 -7.63
N TYR A 380 -26.93 -9.67 -7.34
CA TYR A 380 -25.65 -9.21 -7.87
C TYR A 380 -24.87 -10.36 -8.55
N PRO A 381 -25.29 -10.80 -9.76
CA PRO A 381 -24.68 -11.95 -10.43
C PRO A 381 -23.18 -11.80 -10.74
N SER A 382 -22.66 -10.58 -10.83
CA SER A 382 -21.23 -10.29 -11.00
C SER A 382 -20.36 -10.79 -9.84
N LEU A 383 -20.94 -11.06 -8.67
CA LEU A 383 -20.20 -11.65 -7.55
C LEU A 383 -19.92 -13.15 -7.78
N LEU A 384 -20.65 -13.82 -8.69
CA LEU A 384 -20.44 -15.23 -9.05
C LEU A 384 -19.20 -15.46 -9.93
N SER A 385 -18.42 -14.42 -10.21
CA SER A 385 -17.11 -14.50 -10.85
C SER A 385 -15.97 -14.09 -9.91
N GLU A 386 -16.26 -13.78 -8.65
CA GLU A 386 -15.23 -13.41 -7.69
C GLU A 386 -14.86 -14.56 -6.77
N ASP A 387 -13.56 -14.82 -6.66
CA ASP A 387 -13.03 -15.96 -5.94
C ASP A 387 -13.46 -15.98 -4.47
N LEU A 388 -13.33 -14.88 -3.73
CA LEU A 388 -13.67 -14.87 -2.30
C LEU A 388 -15.16 -15.10 -2.03
N ALA A 389 -16.05 -14.51 -2.84
CA ALA A 389 -17.49 -14.71 -2.74
C ALA A 389 -17.88 -16.15 -3.07
N ILE A 390 -17.25 -16.74 -4.09
CA ILE A 390 -17.42 -18.16 -4.43
C ILE A 390 -16.94 -19.03 -3.28
N GLU A 391 -15.75 -18.76 -2.74
CA GLU A 391 -15.14 -19.53 -1.66
C GLU A 391 -15.97 -19.49 -0.38
N GLU A 392 -16.46 -18.33 0.05
CA GLU A 392 -17.31 -18.21 1.24
C GLU A 392 -18.61 -19.02 1.08
N GLY A 393 -19.27 -18.88 -0.08
CA GLY A 393 -20.48 -19.65 -0.39
C GLY A 393 -20.22 -21.15 -0.42
N LEU A 394 -19.12 -21.60 -1.02
CA LEU A 394 -18.74 -23.01 -1.06
C LEU A 394 -18.34 -23.53 0.33
N GLN A 395 -17.58 -22.77 1.12
CA GLN A 395 -17.20 -23.17 2.48
C GLN A 395 -18.45 -23.38 3.35
N ALA A 396 -19.44 -22.48 3.27
CA ALA A 396 -20.70 -22.63 3.98
C ALA A 396 -21.43 -23.92 3.59
N VAL A 397 -21.48 -24.25 2.29
CA VAL A 397 -22.08 -25.50 1.79
C VAL A 397 -21.29 -26.72 2.27
N ILE A 398 -19.95 -26.70 2.21
CA ILE A 398 -19.10 -27.82 2.65
C ILE A 398 -19.33 -28.12 4.14
N LEU A 399 -19.27 -27.10 4.99
CA LEU A 399 -19.51 -27.25 6.43
C LEU A 399 -20.92 -27.79 6.70
N TRP A 400 -21.93 -27.24 6.03
CA TRP A 400 -23.32 -27.68 6.18
C TRP A 400 -23.52 -29.13 5.75
N ARG A 401 -22.92 -29.56 4.61
CA ARG A 401 -22.97 -30.96 4.15
C ARG A 401 -22.24 -31.90 5.10
N TYR A 402 -21.10 -31.47 5.64
CA TYR A 402 -20.36 -32.27 6.61
C TYR A 402 -21.16 -32.50 7.90
N ILE A 403 -21.89 -31.48 8.39
CA ILE A 403 -22.82 -31.68 9.53
C ILE A 403 -23.92 -32.69 9.18
N HIS A 404 -24.44 -32.70 7.95
CA HIS A 404 -25.42 -33.70 7.53
C HIS A 404 -24.85 -35.11 7.60
N ASP A 405 -23.66 -35.31 7.06
CA ASP A 405 -22.98 -36.60 7.06
C ASP A 405 -22.68 -37.09 8.48
N LEU A 406 -22.12 -36.22 9.33
CA LEU A 406 -21.87 -36.51 10.75
C LEU A 406 -23.12 -36.96 11.52
N LYS A 407 -24.29 -36.43 11.14
CA LYS A 407 -25.57 -36.74 11.78
C LYS A 407 -26.35 -37.86 11.09
N GLY A 408 -25.81 -38.46 10.02
CA GLY A 408 -26.51 -39.46 9.21
C GLY A 408 -27.75 -38.92 8.50
N LEU A 409 -27.81 -37.60 8.28
CA LEU A 409 -28.91 -36.93 7.59
C LEU A 409 -28.68 -36.96 6.08
N GLN A 410 -29.73 -37.26 5.32
CA GLN A 410 -29.68 -37.13 3.87
C GLN A 410 -29.66 -35.66 3.49
N VAL A 411 -28.70 -35.25 2.65
CA VAL A 411 -28.64 -33.89 2.11
C VAL A 411 -29.88 -33.67 1.22
N PRO A 412 -30.71 -32.66 1.50
CA PRO A 412 -31.88 -32.35 0.68
C PRO A 412 -31.56 -32.19 -0.80
N ALA A 413 -32.48 -32.61 -1.67
CA ALA A 413 -32.31 -32.44 -3.11
C ALA A 413 -32.27 -30.96 -3.54
N SER A 414 -32.88 -30.06 -2.79
CA SER A 414 -32.81 -28.61 -2.99
C SER A 414 -32.27 -27.95 -1.73
N PHE A 415 -31.26 -27.09 -1.88
CA PHE A 415 -30.66 -26.33 -0.79
C PHE A 415 -30.15 -24.97 -1.31
N PRO A 416 -30.03 -23.95 -0.43
CA PRO A 416 -29.45 -22.66 -0.82
C PRO A 416 -28.05 -22.82 -1.41
N LEU A 417 -27.70 -21.99 -2.39
CA LEU A 417 -26.40 -22.05 -3.10
C LEU A 417 -26.14 -23.35 -3.90
N LYS A 418 -27.13 -24.23 -4.09
CA LYS A 418 -26.97 -25.40 -4.98
C LYS A 418 -26.49 -25.06 -6.41
N PRO A 419 -26.95 -23.97 -7.06
CA PRO A 419 -26.40 -23.57 -8.36
C PRO A 419 -24.90 -23.25 -8.33
N LEU A 420 -24.46 -22.53 -7.28
CA LEU A 420 -23.04 -22.23 -7.06
C LEU A 420 -22.24 -23.51 -6.82
N TRP A 421 -22.72 -24.39 -5.93
CA TRP A 421 -22.11 -25.69 -5.66
C TRP A 421 -21.91 -26.50 -6.95
N ASN A 422 -22.95 -26.63 -7.77
CA ASN A 422 -22.87 -27.40 -9.01
C ASN A 422 -21.90 -26.80 -10.03
N LYS A 423 -21.86 -25.47 -10.13
CA LYS A 423 -21.01 -24.75 -11.10
C LYS A 423 -19.53 -24.83 -10.73
N GLU A 424 -19.21 -24.69 -9.46
CA GLU A 424 -17.83 -24.50 -8.97
C GLU A 424 -17.24 -25.77 -8.34
N GLN A 425 -17.70 -26.96 -8.76
CA GLN A 425 -17.20 -28.26 -8.26
C GLN A 425 -15.67 -28.42 -8.35
N GLY A 426 -15.03 -27.78 -9.33
CA GLY A 426 -13.57 -27.83 -9.49
C GLY A 426 -12.78 -27.26 -8.30
N ARG A 427 -13.37 -26.35 -7.52
CA ARG A 427 -12.72 -25.69 -6.36
C ARG A 427 -12.92 -26.45 -5.05
N VAL A 428 -13.92 -27.32 -4.99
CA VAL A 428 -14.32 -28.02 -3.76
C VAL A 428 -13.18 -28.82 -3.13
N PRO A 429 -12.38 -29.62 -3.86
CA PRO A 429 -11.34 -30.44 -3.23
C PRO A 429 -10.28 -29.63 -2.48
N GLU A 430 -9.88 -28.47 -3.02
CA GLU A 430 -8.90 -27.59 -2.38
C GLU A 430 -9.48 -26.96 -1.11
N LEU A 431 -10.72 -26.46 -1.19
CA LEU A 431 -11.42 -25.87 -0.05
C LEU A 431 -11.68 -26.89 1.05
N GLU A 432 -12.06 -28.12 0.71
CA GLU A 432 -12.18 -29.21 1.68
C GLU A 432 -10.85 -29.44 2.37
N ASN A 433 -9.75 -29.59 1.63
CA ASN A 433 -8.42 -29.82 2.22
C ASN A 433 -7.97 -28.67 3.15
N ASP A 434 -8.34 -27.44 2.83
CA ASP A 434 -8.07 -26.29 3.70
C ASP A 434 -8.95 -26.31 4.95
N LEU A 435 -10.25 -26.58 4.81
CA LEU A 435 -11.17 -26.75 5.94
C LEU A 435 -10.79 -27.94 6.84
N ARG A 436 -10.28 -29.04 6.27
CA ARG A 436 -9.70 -30.17 7.03
C ARG A 436 -8.51 -29.71 7.87
N ARG A 437 -7.59 -28.94 7.29
CA ARG A 437 -6.44 -28.36 8.01
C ARG A 437 -6.88 -27.40 9.11
N ARG A 438 -7.90 -26.58 8.86
CA ARG A 438 -8.39 -25.58 9.81
C ARG A 438 -9.24 -26.16 10.95
N TYR A 439 -10.11 -27.14 10.66
CA TYR A 439 -11.16 -27.61 11.56
C TYR A 439 -11.11 -29.11 11.88
N GLY A 440 -10.18 -29.86 11.32
CA GLY A 440 -10.06 -31.30 11.56
C GLY A 440 -11.21 -32.12 10.98
N ILE A 441 -11.90 -31.59 9.97
CA ILE A 441 -12.93 -32.30 9.20
C ILE A 441 -12.28 -33.52 8.56
N GLN A 442 -12.90 -34.70 8.68
CA GLN A 442 -12.42 -35.95 8.06
C GLN A 442 -13.09 -36.18 6.71
#